data_AF-A0A3D0UR91-F1
#
_entry.id   AF-A0A3D0UR91-F1
#
_cell.length_a   1.000
_cell.length_b   1.000
_cell.length_c   1.000
_cell.angle_alpha   90.00
_cell.angle_beta   90.00
_cell.angle_gamma   90.00
#
_symmetry.space_group_name_H-M   'P 1'
#
loop_
_entity.id
_entity.type
_entity.pdbx_description
1 polymer ?
#
loop_
_entity_poly.entity_id
_entity_poly.type
_entity_poly.pdbx_seq_one_letter_code
_entity_poly.pdbx_strand_id
1 'polypeptide(L)'
;MIYEVLGKLTTRGAAMTLRSGGTTKYAPTPAREFLDQAQREHELLVQKLKDDLMAIDSASDLEYVWNIEGHDNIVARAAEMIEQANGQVYLAILPVTFTDLRPALSDAVKRGVRVVIYTTKELDFPGGEVAVAHVSTETLSQARGLGLILVTDNEEVLIAEWLTGSQARASWTSSPLLVFIAEHHLRTDLYLPEILSLLGDKALEIIQEQDRELFARALESHI
;
A
#
# COMPACT_ATOMS: atom_id res chain seq x y z
N MET A 1 -15.61 -14.98 47.24
CA MET A 1 -14.65 -15.01 46.12
C MET A 1 -14.88 -16.17 45.12
N ILE A 2 -15.09 -17.42 45.55
CA ILE A 2 -15.24 -18.57 44.61
C ILE A 2 -16.49 -18.46 43.70
N TYR A 3 -17.66 -18.17 44.26
CA TYR A 3 -18.90 -18.06 43.48
C TYR A 3 -18.90 -16.88 42.49
N GLU A 4 -18.17 -15.82 42.80
CA GLU A 4 -18.02 -14.67 41.91
C GLU A 4 -17.14 -15.03 40.69
N VAL A 5 -16.05 -15.77 40.92
CA VAL A 5 -15.19 -16.28 39.84
C VAL A 5 -15.96 -17.28 38.97
N LEU A 6 -16.70 -18.20 39.58
CA LEU A 6 -17.56 -19.13 38.85
C LEU A 6 -18.65 -18.41 38.05
N GLY A 7 -19.21 -17.33 38.60
CA GLY A 7 -20.12 -16.44 37.88
C GLY A 7 -19.47 -15.85 36.63
N LYS A 8 -18.28 -15.25 36.76
CA LYS A 8 -17.52 -14.67 35.63
C LYS A 8 -17.17 -15.71 34.56
N LEU A 9 -16.76 -16.92 34.97
CA LEU A 9 -16.49 -18.02 34.05
C LEU A 9 -17.74 -18.48 33.31
N THR A 10 -18.89 -18.51 34.00
CA THR A 10 -20.18 -18.86 33.39
C THR A 10 -20.62 -17.79 32.40
N THR A 11 -20.51 -16.50 32.75
CA THR A 11 -20.82 -15.37 31.86
C THR A 11 -19.96 -15.37 30.60
N ARG A 12 -18.70 -15.78 30.70
CA ARG A 12 -17.78 -15.90 29.55
C ARG A 12 -17.92 -17.22 28.78
N GLY A 13 -18.83 -18.11 29.16
CA GLY A 13 -19.00 -19.42 28.51
C GLY A 13 -17.90 -20.45 28.81
N ALA A 14 -16.99 -20.16 29.74
CA ALA A 14 -15.91 -21.06 30.16
C ALA A 14 -16.37 -22.14 31.17
N ALA A 15 -17.54 -21.95 31.78
CA ALA A 15 -18.17 -22.92 32.66
C ALA A 15 -19.68 -22.99 32.41
N MET A 16 -20.27 -24.16 32.61
CA MET A 16 -21.70 -24.41 32.57
C MET A 16 -22.24 -24.70 33.97
N THR A 17 -23.52 -24.38 34.19
CA THR A 17 -24.19 -24.62 35.47
C THR A 17 -25.27 -25.67 35.33
N LEU A 18 -25.38 -26.53 36.34
CA LEU A 18 -26.44 -27.52 36.46
C LEU A 18 -27.06 -27.41 37.86
N ARG A 19 -28.37 -27.16 37.92
CA ARG A 19 -29.10 -27.19 39.20
C ARG A 19 -29.52 -28.63 39.50
N SER A 20 -29.11 -29.16 40.65
CA SER A 20 -29.44 -30.52 41.09
C SER A 20 -29.67 -30.53 42.60
N GLY A 21 -30.88 -30.93 43.03
CA GLY A 21 -31.20 -31.14 44.45
C GLY A 21 -30.95 -29.94 45.35
N GLY A 22 -31.29 -28.73 44.91
CA GLY A 22 -31.12 -27.49 45.70
C GLY A 22 -29.70 -26.91 45.70
N THR A 23 -28.75 -27.50 44.97
CA THR A 23 -27.38 -26.98 44.81
C THR A 23 -27.04 -26.72 43.35
N THR A 24 -26.22 -25.69 43.09
CA THR A 24 -25.68 -25.38 41.76
C THR A 24 -24.34 -26.08 41.59
N LYS A 25 -24.26 -27.00 40.63
CA LYS A 25 -23.00 -27.61 40.18
C LYS A 25 -22.44 -26.82 39.00
N TYR A 26 -21.12 -26.76 38.91
CA TYR A 26 -20.40 -26.13 37.82
C TYR A 26 -19.54 -27.19 37.12
N ALA A 27 -19.51 -27.15 35.79
CA ALA A 27 -18.61 -27.96 34.99
C ALA A 27 -17.88 -27.06 33.97
N PRO A 28 -16.61 -27.34 33.65
CA PRO A 28 -15.91 -26.58 32.62
C PRO A 28 -16.50 -26.88 31.25
N THR A 29 -16.54 -25.86 30.39
CA THR A 29 -16.80 -26.06 28.96
C THR A 29 -15.57 -26.74 28.34
N PRO A 30 -15.73 -27.71 27.41
CA PRO A 30 -14.60 -28.28 26.69
C PRO A 30 -13.74 -27.19 26.04
N ALA A 31 -12.41 -27.29 26.19
CA ALA A 31 -11.49 -26.24 25.77
C ALA A 31 -11.63 -25.87 24.29
N ARG A 32 -11.83 -26.87 23.42
CA ARG A 32 -12.04 -26.65 21.99
C ARG A 32 -13.30 -25.84 21.71
N GLU A 33 -14.43 -26.20 22.32
CA GLU A 33 -15.70 -25.49 22.13
C GLU A 33 -15.61 -24.04 22.63
N PHE A 34 -14.97 -23.83 23.78
CA PHE A 34 -14.74 -22.49 24.33
C PHE A 34 -13.85 -21.64 23.42
N LEU A 35 -12.74 -22.19 22.92
CA LEU A 35 -11.83 -21.49 22.01
C LEU A 35 -12.49 -21.17 20.66
N ASP A 36 -13.21 -22.14 20.07
CA ASP A 36 -13.94 -21.95 18.82
C ASP A 36 -15.02 -20.87 18.96
N GLN A 37 -15.69 -20.81 20.12
CA GLN A 37 -16.68 -19.76 20.42
C GLN A 37 -16.03 -18.39 20.58
N ALA A 38 -14.92 -18.30 21.33
CA ALA A 38 -14.19 -17.06 21.53
C ALA A 38 -13.66 -16.49 20.20
N GLN A 39 -13.18 -17.36 19.30
CA GLN A 39 -12.75 -16.96 17.96
C GLN A 39 -13.90 -16.36 17.16
N ARG A 40 -15.06 -17.04 17.09
CA ARG A 40 -16.24 -16.54 16.37
C ARG A 40 -16.74 -15.21 16.93
N GLU A 41 -16.78 -15.06 18.25
CA GLU A 41 -17.17 -13.79 18.88
C GLU A 41 -16.22 -12.65 18.51
N HIS A 42 -14.92 -12.94 18.45
CA HIS A 42 -13.92 -11.95 18.06
C HIS A 42 -14.04 -11.57 16.59
N GLU A 43 -14.21 -12.54 15.69
CA GLU A 43 -14.43 -12.30 14.26
C GLU A 43 -15.69 -11.45 14.02
N LEU A 44 -16.79 -11.73 14.73
CA LEU A 44 -18.01 -10.93 14.67
C LEU A 44 -17.81 -9.50 15.20
N LEU A 45 -17.07 -9.33 16.30
CA LEU A 45 -16.73 -8.01 16.85
C LEU A 45 -15.91 -7.20 15.85
N VAL A 46 -14.89 -7.81 15.23
CA VAL A 46 -14.06 -7.18 14.21
C VAL A 46 -14.89 -6.80 13.00
N GLN A 47 -15.75 -7.70 12.51
CA GLN A 47 -16.61 -7.41 11.37
C GLN A 47 -17.60 -6.28 11.67
N LYS A 48 -18.25 -6.31 12.83
CA LYS A 48 -19.16 -5.23 13.23
C LYS A 48 -18.44 -3.89 13.36
N LEU A 49 -17.24 -3.88 13.94
CA LEU A 49 -16.44 -2.66 14.02
C LEU A 49 -16.09 -2.13 12.63
N LYS A 50 -15.74 -3.00 11.68
CA LYS A 50 -15.52 -2.61 10.27
C LYS A 50 -16.76 -1.94 9.69
N ASP A 51 -17.92 -2.58 9.83
CA ASP A 51 -19.18 -2.05 9.31
C ASP A 51 -19.55 -0.70 9.93
N ASP A 52 -19.42 -0.58 11.27
CA ASP A 52 -19.70 0.65 12.01
C ASP A 52 -18.73 1.78 11.61
N LEU A 53 -17.44 1.47 11.42
CA LEU A 53 -16.44 2.46 10.97
C LEU A 53 -16.70 2.91 9.53
N MET A 54 -17.04 1.99 8.62
CA MET A 54 -17.40 2.34 7.24
C MET A 54 -18.63 3.26 7.17
N ALA A 55 -19.60 3.08 8.08
CA ALA A 55 -20.76 3.97 8.17
C ALA A 55 -20.38 5.38 8.64
N ILE A 56 -19.41 5.50 9.55
CA ILE A 56 -18.90 6.79 10.06
C ILE A 56 -18.06 7.51 9.00
N ASP A 57 -17.29 6.76 8.20
CA ASP A 57 -16.37 7.30 7.18
C ASP A 57 -17.08 8.04 6.04
N SER A 58 -18.41 7.85 5.90
CA SER A 58 -19.22 8.56 4.90
C SER A 58 -19.34 10.08 5.11
N ALA A 59 -18.83 10.61 6.23
CA ALA A 59 -18.98 12.02 6.61
C ALA A 59 -17.70 12.86 6.60
N SER A 60 -16.58 12.37 6.04
CA SER A 60 -15.36 13.19 5.99
C SER A 60 -14.63 13.11 4.65
N ASP A 61 -14.91 14.09 3.78
CA ASP A 61 -13.99 14.64 2.78
C ASP A 61 -12.77 15.26 3.48
N LEU A 62 -12.06 14.47 4.27
CA LEU A 62 -10.81 14.92 4.85
C LEU A 62 -9.71 14.26 4.04
N GLU A 63 -9.15 15.09 3.17
CA GLU A 63 -7.89 14.94 2.43
C GLU A 63 -6.72 14.71 3.40
N TYR A 64 -6.79 13.65 4.18
CA TYR A 64 -5.76 13.27 5.13
C TYR A 64 -4.62 12.61 4.39
N VAL A 65 -3.42 13.06 4.71
CA VAL A 65 -2.18 12.35 4.37
C VAL A 65 -1.80 11.51 5.58
N TRP A 66 -1.91 10.20 5.42
CA TRP A 66 -1.55 9.23 6.44
C TRP A 66 -0.08 8.89 6.33
N ASN A 67 0.63 8.97 7.46
CA ASN A 67 2.02 8.56 7.52
C ASN A 67 2.11 7.10 7.96
N ILE A 68 2.83 6.29 7.21
CA ILE A 68 3.06 4.87 7.47
C ILE A 68 4.55 4.71 7.74
N GLU A 69 4.91 4.00 8.80
CA GLU A 69 6.30 3.70 9.14
C GLU A 69 6.55 2.18 9.12
N GLY A 70 7.75 1.79 8.69
CA GLY A 70 8.19 0.41 8.62
C GLY A 70 7.94 -0.25 7.26
N HIS A 71 8.95 -0.97 6.78
CA HIS A 71 8.94 -1.62 5.46
C HIS A 71 7.71 -2.52 5.26
N ASP A 72 7.47 -3.44 6.19
CA ASP A 72 6.39 -4.42 6.08
C ASP A 72 5.01 -3.76 6.03
N ASN A 73 4.79 -2.69 6.79
CA ASN A 73 3.53 -1.96 6.78
C ASN A 73 3.31 -1.25 5.43
N ILE A 74 4.37 -0.68 4.86
CA ILE A 74 4.31 0.02 3.57
C ILE A 74 4.05 -0.97 2.44
N VAL A 75 4.76 -2.11 2.44
CA VAL A 75 4.54 -3.19 1.46
C VAL A 75 3.13 -3.76 1.60
N ALA A 76 2.65 -3.99 2.83
CA ALA A 76 1.28 -4.47 3.06
C ALA A 76 0.24 -3.48 2.53
N ARG A 77 0.43 -2.17 2.77
CA ARG A 77 -0.48 -1.14 2.22
C ARG A 77 -0.44 -1.11 0.69
N ALA A 78 0.74 -1.16 0.10
CA ALA A 78 0.89 -1.17 -1.36
C ALA A 78 0.20 -2.41 -1.98
N ALA A 79 0.38 -3.58 -1.37
CA ALA A 79 -0.28 -4.81 -1.81
C ALA A 79 -1.81 -4.70 -1.70
N GLU A 80 -2.32 -4.17 -0.59
CA GLU A 80 -3.77 -3.94 -0.39
C GLU A 80 -4.36 -3.04 -1.49
N MET A 81 -3.71 -1.91 -1.80
CA MET A 81 -4.14 -1.00 -2.87
C MET A 81 -4.20 -1.72 -4.23
N ILE A 82 -3.17 -2.53 -4.54
CA ILE A 82 -3.10 -3.31 -5.80
C ILE A 82 -4.18 -4.41 -5.84
N GLU A 83 -4.48 -5.03 -4.70
CA GLU A 83 -5.53 -6.05 -4.60
C GLU A 83 -6.93 -5.47 -4.81
N GLN A 84 -7.16 -4.24 -4.33
CA GLN A 84 -8.44 -3.53 -4.45
C GLN A 84 -8.64 -2.85 -5.81
N ALA A 85 -7.56 -2.63 -6.58
CA ALA A 85 -7.62 -2.02 -7.90
C ALA A 85 -8.46 -2.85 -8.90
N ASN A 86 -9.30 -2.14 -9.66
CA ASN A 86 -10.28 -2.67 -10.61
C ASN A 86 -10.00 -2.27 -12.06
N GLY A 87 -9.32 -1.14 -12.30
CA GLY A 87 -9.08 -0.60 -13.63
C GLY A 87 -7.60 -0.54 -13.98
N GLN A 88 -6.83 0.23 -13.21
CA GLN A 88 -5.43 0.52 -13.53
C GLN A 88 -4.55 0.76 -12.31
N VAL A 89 -3.28 0.37 -12.46
CA VAL A 89 -2.21 0.55 -11.48
C VAL A 89 -1.03 1.22 -12.19
N TYR A 90 -0.59 2.36 -11.68
CA TYR A 90 0.68 2.98 -12.06
C TYR A 90 1.66 2.88 -10.89
N LEU A 91 2.84 2.33 -11.15
CA LEU A 91 3.83 2.06 -10.11
C LEU A 91 5.23 2.49 -10.57
N ALA A 92 5.81 3.51 -9.96
CA ALA A 92 7.26 3.71 -10.00
C ALA A 92 7.90 2.96 -8.84
N ILE A 93 8.86 2.08 -9.12
CA ILE A 93 9.48 1.23 -8.11
C ILE A 93 10.91 0.83 -8.45
N LEU A 94 11.74 0.71 -7.42
CA LEU A 94 13.07 0.13 -7.53
C LEU A 94 13.00 -1.40 -7.68
N PRO A 95 13.89 -2.03 -8.46
CA PRO A 95 13.89 -3.48 -8.66
C PRO A 95 13.94 -4.30 -7.37
N VAL A 96 14.56 -3.78 -6.31
CA VAL A 96 14.69 -4.49 -5.02
C VAL A 96 13.33 -4.69 -4.35
N THR A 97 12.45 -3.68 -4.43
CA THR A 97 11.13 -3.67 -3.80
C THR A 97 10.08 -4.36 -4.66
N PHE A 98 10.29 -4.43 -5.98
CA PHE A 98 9.38 -5.10 -6.90
C PHE A 98 9.10 -6.56 -6.51
N THR A 99 10.10 -7.27 -5.98
CA THR A 99 9.98 -8.69 -5.60
C THR A 99 8.84 -8.91 -4.59
N ASP A 100 8.68 -8.01 -3.62
CA ASP A 100 7.67 -8.12 -2.57
C ASP A 100 6.25 -7.89 -3.10
N LEU A 101 6.09 -7.05 -4.12
CA LEU A 101 4.79 -6.70 -4.73
C LEU A 101 4.44 -7.54 -5.95
N ARG A 102 5.39 -8.31 -6.50
CA ARG A 102 5.19 -9.13 -7.71
C ARG A 102 3.96 -10.04 -7.62
N PRO A 103 3.64 -10.71 -6.49
CA PRO A 103 2.44 -11.54 -6.39
C PRO A 103 1.14 -10.74 -6.59
N ALA A 104 0.96 -9.64 -5.86
CA ALA A 104 -0.23 -8.80 -5.93
C ALA A 104 -0.41 -8.20 -7.35
N LEU A 105 0.68 -7.71 -7.95
CA LEU A 105 0.68 -7.18 -9.31
C LEU A 105 0.29 -8.25 -10.34
N SER A 106 0.84 -9.46 -10.21
CA SER A 106 0.52 -10.58 -11.11
C SER A 106 -0.95 -10.96 -11.03
N ASP A 107 -1.54 -10.94 -9.82
CA ASP A 107 -2.95 -11.23 -9.63
C ASP A 107 -3.84 -10.10 -10.17
N ALA A 108 -3.43 -8.84 -10.05
CA ALA A 108 -4.13 -7.72 -10.68
C ALA A 108 -4.19 -7.88 -12.22
N VAL A 109 -3.06 -8.24 -12.85
CA VAL A 109 -3.02 -8.55 -14.29
C VAL A 109 -3.99 -9.69 -14.65
N LYS A 110 -4.03 -10.77 -13.85
CA LYS A 110 -4.99 -11.88 -14.08
C LYS A 110 -6.45 -11.45 -13.95
N ARG A 111 -6.75 -10.46 -13.10
CA ARG A 111 -8.10 -9.85 -12.98
C ARG A 111 -8.44 -8.93 -14.16
N GLY A 112 -7.50 -8.65 -15.06
CA GLY A 112 -7.67 -7.74 -16.18
C GLY A 112 -7.38 -6.28 -15.87
N VAL A 113 -6.76 -6.00 -14.72
CA VAL A 113 -6.31 -4.65 -14.34
C VAL A 113 -5.09 -4.29 -15.18
N ARG A 114 -5.07 -3.09 -15.76
CA ARG A 114 -3.93 -2.59 -16.50
C ARG A 114 -2.82 -2.17 -15.53
N VAL A 115 -1.67 -2.84 -15.59
CA VAL A 115 -0.53 -2.54 -14.71
C VAL A 115 0.60 -1.92 -15.53
N VAL A 116 1.00 -0.70 -15.16
CA VAL A 116 2.13 0.02 -15.76
C VAL A 116 3.20 0.24 -14.69
N ILE A 117 4.39 -0.33 -14.92
CA ILE A 117 5.51 -0.27 -14.00
C ILE A 117 6.62 0.55 -14.62
N TYR A 118 7.11 1.48 -13.82
CA TYR A 118 8.22 2.35 -14.13
C TYR A 118 9.39 2.02 -13.22
N THR A 119 10.55 1.78 -13.81
CA THR A 119 11.69 1.26 -13.05
C THR A 119 13.00 1.63 -13.72
N THR A 120 14.10 1.28 -13.06
CA THR A 120 15.46 1.68 -13.45
C THR A 120 16.23 0.56 -14.14
N LYS A 121 15.68 -0.66 -14.13
CA LYS A 121 16.24 -1.85 -14.80
C LYS A 121 15.12 -2.70 -15.35
N GLU A 122 15.40 -3.51 -16.36
CA GLU A 122 14.43 -4.47 -16.88
C GLU A 122 13.89 -5.39 -15.77
N LEU A 123 12.58 -5.61 -15.81
CA LEU A 123 11.86 -6.51 -14.91
C LEU A 123 11.12 -7.56 -15.73
N ASP A 124 11.25 -8.82 -15.33
CA ASP A 124 10.46 -9.93 -15.89
C ASP A 124 9.04 -9.92 -15.30
N PHE A 125 8.14 -9.21 -15.96
CA PHE A 125 6.75 -9.07 -15.54
C PHE A 125 5.76 -9.29 -16.71
N PRO A 126 5.42 -10.55 -17.01
CA PRO A 126 4.54 -10.86 -18.14
C PRO A 126 3.12 -10.35 -17.90
N GLY A 127 2.55 -9.70 -18.92
CA GLY A 127 1.19 -9.17 -18.91
C GLY A 127 1.05 -7.76 -18.33
N GLY A 128 2.11 -7.18 -17.77
CA GLY A 128 2.19 -5.75 -17.46
C GLY A 128 3.02 -4.97 -18.48
N GLU A 129 2.84 -3.65 -18.49
CA GLU A 129 3.66 -2.72 -19.26
C GLU A 129 4.83 -2.29 -18.38
N VAL A 130 6.07 -2.59 -18.79
CA VAL A 130 7.28 -2.18 -18.06
C VAL A 130 8.03 -1.15 -18.87
N ALA A 131 8.12 0.07 -18.35
CA ALA A 131 8.91 1.15 -18.92
C ALA A 131 10.16 1.35 -18.07
N VAL A 132 11.32 1.13 -18.69
CA VAL A 132 12.62 1.31 -18.05
C VAL A 132 13.08 2.73 -18.30
N ALA A 133 13.05 3.55 -17.26
CA ALA A 133 13.62 4.88 -17.31
C ALA A 133 15.13 4.76 -17.10
N HIS A 134 15.89 5.04 -18.15
CA HIS A 134 17.31 5.31 -18.04
C HIS A 134 17.44 6.68 -17.35
N VAL A 135 17.54 6.67 -16.03
CA VAL A 135 17.88 7.84 -15.23
C VAL A 135 19.17 7.48 -14.50
N SER A 136 20.14 8.40 -14.47
CA SER A 136 21.40 8.13 -13.80
C SER A 136 21.13 7.74 -12.33
N THR A 137 21.80 6.70 -11.85
CA THR A 137 21.70 6.23 -10.46
C THR A 137 21.98 7.36 -9.46
N GLU A 138 22.73 8.37 -9.87
CA GLU A 138 23.08 9.54 -9.07
C GLU A 138 21.88 10.49 -8.87
N THR A 139 21.04 10.68 -9.88
CA THR A 139 19.79 11.47 -9.78
C THR A 139 18.76 10.78 -8.89
N LEU A 140 18.64 9.45 -8.99
CA LEU A 140 17.83 8.63 -8.09
C LEU A 140 18.40 8.60 -6.67
N SER A 141 19.72 8.65 -6.50
CA SER A 141 20.38 8.72 -5.19
C SER A 141 20.22 10.08 -4.51
N GLN A 142 20.12 11.17 -5.28
CA GLN A 142 19.84 12.51 -4.78
C GLN A 142 18.35 12.75 -4.51
N ALA A 143 17.44 11.95 -5.09
CA ALA A 143 16.06 11.79 -4.62
C ALA A 143 15.97 11.03 -3.29
N ARG A 144 17.04 11.06 -2.49
CA ARG A 144 17.20 10.71 -1.07
C ARG A 144 16.06 9.85 -0.54
N GLY A 145 16.02 8.60 -1.00
CA GLY A 145 15.16 7.58 -0.42
C GLY A 145 13.91 7.23 -1.19
N LEU A 146 13.50 7.90 -2.27
CA LEU A 146 12.28 7.52 -2.98
C LEU A 146 12.26 6.02 -3.33
N GLY A 147 11.36 5.29 -2.68
CA GLY A 147 11.25 3.84 -2.73
C GLY A 147 10.21 3.38 -3.73
N LEU A 148 9.00 3.95 -3.64
CA LEU A 148 7.94 3.75 -4.63
C LEU A 148 6.97 4.94 -4.70
N ILE A 149 6.30 5.07 -5.85
CA ILE A 149 5.08 5.86 -6.02
C ILE A 149 4.06 4.93 -6.65
N LEU A 150 2.95 4.70 -5.97
CA LEU A 150 1.86 3.83 -6.41
C LEU A 150 0.57 4.64 -6.51
N VAL A 151 -0.09 4.58 -7.66
CA VAL A 151 -1.43 5.13 -7.88
C VAL A 151 -2.35 4.01 -8.39
N THR A 152 -3.54 3.89 -7.80
CA THR A 152 -4.56 2.91 -8.19
C THR A 152 -5.87 3.60 -8.52
N ASP A 153 -6.46 3.24 -9.67
CA ASP A 153 -7.78 3.68 -10.17
C ASP A 153 -8.05 5.20 -10.18
N ASN A 154 -7.01 6.02 -10.04
CA ASN A 154 -7.09 7.48 -9.88
C ASN A 154 -7.82 7.90 -8.60
N GLU A 155 -7.83 7.03 -7.59
CA GLU A 155 -8.55 7.23 -6.32
C GLU A 155 -7.61 7.42 -5.12
N GLU A 156 -6.42 6.81 -5.14
CA GLU A 156 -5.47 6.90 -4.05
C GLU A 156 -4.02 6.82 -4.52
N VAL A 157 -3.12 7.39 -3.71
CA VAL A 157 -1.68 7.40 -3.94
C VAL A 157 -0.92 7.00 -2.67
N LEU A 158 0.15 6.23 -2.85
CA LEU A 158 1.14 5.91 -1.83
C LEU A 158 2.53 6.32 -2.34
N ILE A 159 3.20 7.20 -1.60
CA ILE A 159 4.58 7.62 -1.87
C ILE A 159 5.43 7.15 -0.72
N ALA A 160 6.38 6.26 -0.99
CA ALA A 160 7.29 5.74 0.02
C ALA A 160 8.72 6.23 -0.18
N GLU A 161 9.39 6.44 0.94
CA GLU A 161 10.80 6.73 1.05
C GLU A 161 11.50 5.66 1.92
N TRP A 162 12.78 5.43 1.64
CA TRP A 162 13.72 4.60 2.38
C TRP A 162 13.22 3.19 2.67
N LEU A 163 12.67 2.50 1.66
CA LEU A 163 12.21 1.09 1.74
C LEU A 163 13.32 0.06 2.02
N THR A 164 14.49 0.51 2.47
CA THR A 164 15.59 -0.35 2.92
C THR A 164 16.00 0.08 4.33
N GLY A 165 15.89 -0.83 5.31
CA GLY A 165 16.29 -0.59 6.69
C GLY A 165 15.18 -0.02 7.58
N SER A 166 15.54 0.47 8.78
CA SER A 166 14.60 0.87 9.82
C SER A 166 14.02 2.29 9.67
N GLN A 167 14.22 2.95 8.53
CA GLN A 167 13.80 4.34 8.28
C GLN A 167 12.68 4.45 7.24
N ALA A 168 12.11 3.32 6.81
CA ALA A 168 11.06 3.30 5.79
C ALA A 168 9.84 4.10 6.25
N ARG A 169 9.43 5.05 5.41
CA ARG A 169 8.29 5.94 5.63
C ARG A 169 7.47 6.03 4.37
N ALA A 170 6.17 6.20 4.48
CA ALA A 170 5.33 6.49 3.34
C ALA A 170 4.20 7.45 3.71
N SER A 171 3.74 8.18 2.70
CA SER A 171 2.55 9.01 2.75
C SER A 171 1.49 8.37 1.86
N TRP A 172 0.33 8.07 2.44
CA TRP A 172 -0.84 7.56 1.75
C TRP A 172 -1.97 8.59 1.79
N THR A 173 -2.68 8.79 0.68
CA THR A 173 -3.82 9.70 0.64
C THR A 173 -4.75 9.38 -0.53
N SER A 174 -6.04 9.69 -0.35
CA SER A 174 -7.08 9.68 -1.38
C SER A 174 -7.47 11.10 -1.82
N SER A 175 -6.68 12.13 -1.48
CA SER A 175 -6.93 13.50 -1.95
C SER A 175 -6.89 13.56 -3.48
N PRO A 176 -7.99 13.94 -4.16
CA PRO A 176 -8.05 13.91 -5.63
C PRO A 176 -6.96 14.74 -6.31
N LEU A 177 -6.58 15.88 -5.73
CA LEU A 177 -5.53 16.74 -6.27
C LEU A 177 -4.15 16.09 -6.18
N LEU A 178 -3.83 15.45 -5.05
CA LEU A 178 -2.55 14.78 -4.86
C LEU A 178 -2.43 13.53 -5.73
N VAL A 179 -3.53 12.78 -5.88
CA VAL A 179 -3.60 11.64 -6.79
C VAL A 179 -3.39 12.09 -8.23
N PHE A 180 -4.06 13.16 -8.66
CA PHE A 180 -3.89 13.72 -10.00
C PHE A 180 -2.44 14.13 -10.28
N ILE A 181 -1.79 14.83 -9.34
CA ILE A 181 -0.40 15.27 -9.49
C ILE A 181 0.54 14.06 -9.62
N ALA A 182 0.38 13.05 -8.75
CA ALA A 182 1.22 11.86 -8.76
C ALA A 182 1.03 11.01 -10.02
N GLU A 183 -0.22 10.81 -10.47
CA GLU A 183 -0.51 10.09 -11.70
C GLU A 183 0.06 10.83 -12.92
N HIS A 184 -0.10 12.15 -12.97
CA HIS A 184 0.46 12.97 -14.04
C HIS A 184 1.97 12.80 -14.10
N HIS A 185 2.67 12.97 -12.96
CA HIS A 185 4.10 12.75 -12.85
C HIS A 185 4.52 11.37 -13.39
N LEU A 186 3.85 10.30 -12.97
CA LEU A 186 4.12 8.94 -13.46
C LEU A 186 3.89 8.80 -14.96
N ARG A 187 2.92 9.51 -15.54
CA ARG A 187 2.55 9.37 -16.96
C ARG A 187 3.29 10.31 -17.90
N THR A 188 3.97 11.34 -17.40
CA THR A 188 4.66 12.33 -18.24
C THR A 188 6.17 12.30 -18.06
N ASP A 189 6.64 12.32 -16.81
CA ASP A 189 8.03 12.67 -16.52
C ASP A 189 8.99 11.56 -16.95
N LEU A 190 8.48 10.36 -17.15
CA LEU A 190 9.28 9.21 -17.56
C LEU A 190 9.53 9.15 -19.06
N TYR A 191 8.72 9.83 -19.86
CA TYR A 191 8.99 10.04 -21.29
C TYR A 191 9.97 11.19 -21.52
N LEU A 192 10.18 12.04 -20.50
CA LEU A 192 10.99 13.24 -20.64
C LEU A 192 12.44 12.94 -21.06
N PRO A 193 13.18 11.96 -20.48
CA PRO A 193 14.53 11.65 -20.94
C PRO A 193 14.59 11.27 -22.43
N GLU A 194 13.66 10.45 -22.90
CA GLU A 194 13.60 10.03 -24.31
C GLU A 194 13.24 11.21 -25.23
N ILE A 195 12.27 12.05 -24.83
CA ILE A 195 11.91 13.26 -25.57
C ILE A 195 13.10 14.23 -25.65
N LEU A 196 13.83 14.43 -24.55
CA LEU A 196 15.02 15.28 -24.51
C LEU A 196 16.15 14.72 -25.38
N SER A 197 16.37 13.40 -25.34
CA SER A 197 17.31 12.69 -26.19
C SER A 197 17.03 12.92 -27.68
N LEU A 198 15.76 12.87 -28.07
CA LEU A 198 15.33 13.15 -29.45
C LEU A 198 15.48 14.63 -29.85
N LEU A 199 15.32 15.56 -28.91
CA LEU A 199 15.47 17.00 -29.15
C LEU A 199 16.93 17.45 -29.23
N GLY A 200 17.83 16.79 -28.51
CA GLY A 200 19.24 17.16 -28.41
C GLY A 200 19.41 18.62 -27.96
N ASP A 201 20.34 19.35 -28.57
CA ASP A 201 20.65 20.74 -28.21
C ASP A 201 19.44 21.70 -28.32
N LYS A 202 18.43 21.37 -29.15
CA LYS A 202 17.21 22.18 -29.25
C LYS A 202 16.45 22.26 -27.94
N ALA A 203 16.60 21.27 -27.06
CA ALA A 203 16.00 21.32 -25.73
C ALA A 203 16.48 22.56 -24.95
N LEU A 204 17.74 22.98 -25.10
CA LEU A 204 18.32 24.13 -24.41
C LEU A 204 17.75 25.48 -24.89
N GLU A 205 17.19 25.52 -26.10
CA GLU A 205 16.48 26.69 -26.64
C GLU A 205 15.06 26.83 -26.04
N ILE A 206 14.45 25.71 -25.63
CA ILE A 206 13.10 25.64 -25.07
C ILE A 206 13.13 25.80 -23.55
N ILE A 207 14.11 25.16 -22.89
CA ILE A 207 14.23 25.14 -21.43
C ILE A 207 14.80 26.48 -20.94
N GLN A 208 14.12 27.09 -19.97
CA GLN A 208 14.58 28.33 -19.35
C GLN A 208 15.95 28.14 -18.71
N GLU A 209 16.80 29.16 -18.79
CA GLU A 209 18.20 29.05 -18.36
C GLU A 209 18.36 28.58 -16.91
N GLN A 210 17.49 29.04 -16.01
CA GLN A 210 17.49 28.64 -14.59
C GLN A 210 17.14 27.17 -14.35
N ASP A 211 16.46 26.51 -15.29
CA ASP A 211 15.99 25.13 -15.17
C ASP A 211 16.92 24.14 -15.86
N ARG A 212 17.89 24.61 -16.66
CA ARG A 212 18.78 23.73 -17.45
C ARG A 212 19.53 22.71 -16.59
N GLU A 213 19.91 23.06 -15.36
CA GLU A 213 20.58 22.13 -14.44
C GLU A 213 19.65 20.97 -14.01
N LEU A 214 18.35 21.24 -13.83
CA LEU A 214 17.35 20.21 -13.51
C LEU A 214 17.22 19.21 -14.66
N PHE A 215 17.20 19.69 -15.90
CA PHE A 215 17.03 18.87 -17.11
C PHE A 215 18.34 18.23 -17.60
N ALA A 216 19.51 18.79 -17.29
CA ALA A 216 20.80 18.21 -17.64
C ALA A 216 20.95 16.77 -17.12
N ARG A 217 20.42 16.51 -15.92
CA ARG A 217 20.39 15.18 -15.29
C ARG A 217 19.55 14.15 -16.05
N ALA A 218 18.53 14.61 -16.76
CA ALA A 218 17.69 13.77 -17.62
C ALA A 218 18.32 13.53 -19.00
N LEU A 219 19.28 14.36 -19.43
CA LEU A 219 20.05 14.22 -20.68
C LEU A 219 21.29 13.31 -20.52
N GLU A 220 21.87 13.21 -19.33
CA GLU A 220 23.06 12.39 -19.03
C GLU A 220 22.80 10.87 -19.08
N SER A 221 21.55 10.42 -19.22
CA SER A 221 21.15 9.02 -19.18
C SER A 221 21.57 8.15 -20.37
N HIS A 222 22.23 8.74 -21.38
CA HIS A 222 22.64 8.07 -22.62
C HIS A 222 24.15 8.05 -22.87
N ILE A 223 25.00 8.41 -21.91
CA ILE A 223 26.47 8.25 -22.02
C ILE A 223 26.94 6.99 -21.31
#